data_AF-A0A3S4A7A2-F1
#
_entry.id   AF-A0A3S4A7A2-F1
#
_cell.length_a   1.000
_cell.length_b   1.000
_cell.length_c   1.000
_cell.angle_alpha   90.00
_cell.angle_beta   90.00
_cell.angle_gamma   90.00
#
_symmetry.space_group_name_H-M   'P 1'
#
loop_
_entity.id
_entity.type
_entity.pdbx_description
1 polymer ?
#
loop_
_entity_poly.entity_id
_entity_poly.type
_entity_poly.pdbx_seq_one_letter_code
_entity_poly.pdbx_strand_id
1 'polypeptide(L)'
;MSEQQVDLASLEQLVTQMETLVTYCEALRQGAGGFAYMLPADWQGPAMTTFLASFEAWSVGAQSLRDGADGLHELAKAVHTAYSTTVESLDTAWADTRASLA
;
A
#
# COMPACT_ATOMS: atom_id res chain seq x y z
N MET A 1 1.40 -16.18 -24.68
CA MET A 1 2.25 -15.14 -24.09
C MET A 1 1.54 -13.79 -23.92
N SER A 2 0.66 -13.35 -24.83
CA SER A 2 -0.02 -12.04 -24.68
C SER A 2 -0.95 -11.96 -23.46
N GLU A 3 -1.70 -13.01 -23.13
CA GLU A 3 -2.59 -13.03 -21.95
C GLU A 3 -1.81 -12.91 -20.63
N GLN A 4 -0.71 -13.66 -20.48
CA GLN A 4 0.16 -13.60 -19.29
C GLN A 4 0.79 -12.21 -19.09
N GLN A 5 1.16 -11.53 -20.19
CA GLN A 5 1.69 -10.16 -20.14
C GLN A 5 0.63 -9.14 -19.72
N VAL A 6 -0.62 -9.31 -20.17
CA VAL A 6 -1.74 -8.44 -19.77
C VAL A 6 -2.09 -8.61 -18.28
N ASP A 7 -2.04 -9.85 -17.77
CA ASP A 7 -2.27 -10.12 -16.35
C ASP A 7 -1.17 -9.51 -15.46
N LEU A 8 0.10 -9.62 -15.87
CA LEU A 8 1.22 -8.99 -15.15
C LEU A 8 1.11 -7.46 -15.13
N ALA A 9 0.78 -6.83 -16.26
CA ALA A 9 0.59 -5.38 -16.31
C ALA A 9 -0.54 -4.90 -15.39
N SER A 10 -1.63 -5.67 -15.31
CA SER A 10 -2.76 -5.37 -14.42
C SER A 10 -2.37 -5.50 -12.94
N LEU A 11 -1.55 -6.51 -12.60
CA LEU A 11 -1.02 -6.69 -11.24
C LEU A 11 -0.03 -5.59 -10.86
N GLU A 12 0.86 -5.18 -11.77
CA GLU A 12 1.78 -4.06 -11.56
C GLU A 12 1.03 -2.73 -11.33
N GLN A 13 -0.04 -2.51 -12.10
CA GLN A 13 -0.93 -1.36 -11.90
C GLN A 13 -1.62 -1.41 -10.54
N LEU A 14 -2.02 -2.59 -10.06
CA LEU A 14 -2.60 -2.75 -8.73
C LEU A 14 -1.58 -2.44 -7.63
N VAL A 15 -0.35 -2.95 -7.74
CA VAL A 15 0.74 -2.66 -6.80
C VAL A 15 0.96 -1.15 -6.70
N THR A 16 1.07 -0.46 -7.83
CA THR A 16 1.26 1.00 -7.89
C THR A 16 0.11 1.77 -7.23
N GLN A 17 -1.13 1.33 -7.44
CA GLN A 17 -2.30 1.94 -6.81
C GLN A 17 -2.30 1.75 -5.29
N MET A 18 -1.88 0.57 -4.80
CA MET A 18 -1.77 0.32 -3.36
C MET A 18 -0.65 1.14 -2.72
N GLU A 19 0.49 1.31 -3.38
CA GLU A 19 1.56 2.20 -2.92
C GLU A 19 1.08 3.66 -2.81
N THR A 20 0.30 4.11 -3.79
CA THR A 20 -0.33 5.44 -3.75
C THR A 20 -1.30 5.56 -2.57
N LEU A 21 -2.08 4.52 -2.30
CA LEU A 21 -2.99 4.49 -1.15
C LEU A 21 -2.23 4.55 0.19
N VAL A 22 -1.15 3.78 0.34
CA VAL A 22 -0.29 3.82 1.53
C VAL A 22 0.25 5.24 1.74
N THR A 23 0.75 5.87 0.67
CA THR A 23 1.25 7.25 0.71
C THR A 23 0.17 8.24 1.13
N TYR A 24 -1.06 8.08 0.61
CA TYR A 24 -2.19 8.91 0.99
C TYR A 24 -2.57 8.73 2.47
N CYS A 25 -2.63 7.48 2.96
CA CYS A 25 -2.90 7.19 4.37
C CYS A 25 -1.82 7.78 5.30
N GLU A 26 -0.56 7.75 4.88
CA GLU A 26 0.54 8.36 5.62
C GLU A 26 0.43 9.90 5.65
N ALA A 27 0.09 10.52 4.51
CA ALA A 27 -0.16 11.97 4.45
C ALA A 27 -1.34 12.37 5.34
N LEU A 28 -2.42 11.58 5.34
CA LEU A 28 -3.56 11.78 6.23
C LEU A 28 -3.10 11.76 7.69
N ARG A 29 -2.35 10.73 8.09
CA ARG A 29 -1.79 10.55 9.45
C ARG A 29 -0.90 11.73 9.89
N GLN A 30 -0.05 12.23 9.00
CA GLN A 30 0.81 13.38 9.28
C GLN A 30 0.01 14.70 9.38
N GLY A 31 -0.99 14.86 8.52
CA GLY A 31 -1.81 16.07 8.42
C GLY A 31 -2.47 16.46 9.73
N ALA A 32 -3.11 15.51 10.44
CA ALA A 32 -3.69 15.90 11.74
C ALA A 32 -2.68 15.93 12.88
N GLY A 33 -1.54 15.23 12.79
CA GLY A 33 -0.41 15.40 13.71
C GLY A 33 0.01 16.87 13.85
N GLY A 34 0.01 17.61 12.73
CA GLY A 34 0.33 19.04 12.73
C GLY A 34 -0.60 19.91 13.59
N PHE A 35 -1.89 19.58 13.70
CA PHE A 35 -2.85 20.38 14.49
C PHE A 35 -2.64 20.22 16.00
N ALA A 36 -2.30 19.01 16.46
CA ALA A 36 -2.10 18.75 17.88
C ALA A 36 -0.91 19.53 18.47
N TYR A 37 0.15 19.76 17.68
CA TYR A 37 1.32 20.53 18.12
C TYR A 37 1.13 22.06 18.05
N MET A 38 0.16 22.58 17.30
CA MET A 38 -0.09 24.03 17.17
C MET A 38 -1.02 24.61 18.24
N LEU A 39 -1.84 23.79 18.89
CA LEU A 39 -2.84 24.21 19.87
C LEU A 39 -2.42 24.39 21.36
N PRO A 40 -1.21 24.02 21.87
CA PRO A 40 -1.00 23.96 23.32
C PRO A 40 -0.91 25.30 24.09
N ALA A 41 -0.66 26.43 23.44
CA ALA A 41 -0.34 27.66 24.17
C ALA A 41 -1.59 28.42 24.67
N ASP A 42 -2.67 28.45 23.87
CA ASP A 42 -3.80 29.38 24.09
C ASP A 42 -5.15 28.68 24.32
N TRP A 43 -5.24 27.37 24.10
CA TRP A 43 -6.48 26.61 24.28
C TRP A 43 -6.49 25.90 25.64
N GLN A 44 -7.44 26.25 26.50
CA GLN A 44 -7.66 25.58 27.78
C GLN A 44 -9.15 25.27 27.98
N GLY A 45 -9.45 24.33 28.89
CA GLY A 45 -10.81 23.97 29.26
C GLY A 45 -11.42 22.82 28.45
N PRO A 46 -12.75 22.61 28.56
CA PRO A 46 -13.42 21.42 28.03
C PRO A 46 -13.21 21.17 26.53
N ALA A 47 -13.10 22.24 25.73
CA ALA A 47 -12.86 22.14 24.29
C ALA A 47 -11.51 21.48 23.97
N MET A 48 -10.45 21.79 24.73
CA MET A 48 -9.14 21.14 24.55
C MET A 48 -9.22 19.65 24.88
N THR A 49 -9.89 19.28 25.98
CA THR A 49 -10.07 17.87 26.36
C THR A 49 -10.83 17.09 25.29
N THR A 50 -11.92 17.65 24.74
CA THR A 50 -12.66 17.03 23.64
C THR A 50 -11.82 16.92 22.37
N PHE A 51 -11.04 17.94 22.04
CA PHE A 51 -10.13 17.90 20.90
C PHE A 51 -9.08 16.80 21.06
N LEU A 52 -8.40 16.70 22.20
CA LEU A 52 -7.38 15.68 22.44
C LEU A 52 -7.94 14.26 22.33
N ALA A 53 -9.11 14.00 22.92
CA ALA A 53 -9.76 12.69 22.82
C ALA A 53 -10.16 12.36 21.36
N SER A 54 -10.70 13.33 20.63
CA SER A 54 -11.06 13.16 19.22
C SER A 54 -9.83 12.95 18.34
N PHE A 55 -8.74 13.66 18.64
CA PHE A 55 -7.47 13.56 17.94
C PHE A 55 -6.81 12.20 18.17
N GLU A 56 -6.82 11.68 19.40
CA GLU A 56 -6.31 10.35 19.72
C GLU A 56 -7.08 9.26 18.95
N ALA A 57 -8.41 9.31 18.99
CA ALA A 57 -9.25 8.37 18.24
C ALA A 57 -9.00 8.46 16.73
N TRP A 58 -8.87 9.67 16.19
CA TRP A 58 -8.49 9.89 14.80
C TRP A 58 -7.12 9.30 14.48
N SER A 59 -6.11 9.50 15.34
CA SER A 59 -4.74 9.02 15.12
C SER A 59 -4.69 7.50 15.07
N VAL A 60 -5.44 6.81 15.94
CA VAL A 60 -5.57 5.35 15.93
C VAL A 60 -6.25 4.89 14.63
N GLY A 61 -7.33 5.57 14.20
CA GLY A 61 -8.01 5.25 12.95
C GLY A 61 -7.13 5.45 11.71
N ALA A 62 -6.39 6.56 11.65
CA ALA A 62 -5.47 6.86 10.56
C ALA A 62 -4.33 5.83 10.48
N GLN A 63 -3.77 5.43 11.62
CA GLN A 63 -2.78 4.36 11.69
C GLN A 63 -3.36 3.03 11.19
N SER A 64 -4.56 2.66 11.63
CA SER A 64 -5.23 1.42 11.21
C SER A 64 -5.48 1.38 9.70
N LEU A 65 -5.86 2.51 9.10
CA LEU A 65 -6.02 2.62 7.64
C LEU A 65 -4.68 2.43 6.92
N ARG A 66 -3.61 3.07 7.41
CA ARG A 66 -2.26 2.93 6.85
C ARG A 66 -1.80 1.48 6.91
N ASP A 67 -1.96 0.81 8.04
CA ASP A 67 -1.51 -0.58 8.22
C ASP A 67 -2.34 -1.54 7.35
N GLY A 68 -3.64 -1.30 7.21
CA GLY A 68 -4.49 -2.05 6.28
C GLY A 68 -4.08 -1.88 4.82
N ALA A 69 -3.77 -0.65 4.40
CA ALA A 69 -3.29 -0.36 3.06
C ALA A 69 -1.91 -1.01 2.79
N ASP A 70 -1.01 -0.98 3.76
CA ASP A 70 0.31 -1.61 3.70
C ASP A 70 0.19 -3.13 3.55
N GLY A 71 -0.71 -3.75 4.32
CA GLY A 71 -1.00 -5.18 4.21
C GLY A 71 -1.54 -5.58 2.83
N LEU A 72 -2.44 -4.78 2.25
CA LEU A 72 -2.94 -5.00 0.89
C LEU A 72 -1.85 -4.82 -0.17
N HIS A 73 -0.99 -3.82 0.00
CA HIS A 73 0.15 -3.57 -0.88
C HIS A 73 1.12 -4.76 -0.91
N GLU A 74 1.48 -5.29 0.26
CA GLU A 74 2.37 -6.46 0.36
C GLU A 74 1.73 -7.72 -0.23
N LEU A 75 0.42 -7.91 -0.06
CA LEU A 75 -0.29 -9.01 -0.72
C LEU A 75 -0.27 -8.87 -2.25
N ALA A 76 -0.53 -7.66 -2.78
CA ALA A 76 -0.46 -7.41 -4.22
C ALA A 76 0.95 -7.68 -4.78
N LYS A 77 2.00 -7.24 -4.07
CA LYS A 77 3.39 -7.52 -4.44
C LYS A 77 3.72 -9.01 -4.43
N ALA A 78 3.24 -9.75 -3.42
CA ALA A 78 3.44 -11.19 -3.33
C ALA A 78 2.78 -11.92 -4.51
N VAL A 79 1.55 -11.54 -4.88
CA VAL A 79 0.85 -12.10 -6.05
C VAL A 79 1.59 -11.76 -7.34
N HIS A 80 1.97 -10.50 -7.54
CA HIS A 80 2.74 -10.08 -8.72
C HIS A 80 4.04 -10.91 -8.86
N THR A 81 4.79 -11.05 -7.77
CA THR A 81 6.05 -11.83 -7.74
C THR A 81 5.84 -13.31 -8.07
N ALA A 82 4.79 -13.92 -7.53
CA ALA A 82 4.47 -15.31 -7.81
C ALA A 82 4.13 -15.54 -9.29
N TYR A 83 3.34 -14.63 -9.88
CA TYR A 83 2.99 -14.70 -11.30
C TYR A 83 4.19 -14.43 -12.20
N SER A 84 5.00 -13.40 -11.91
CA SER A 84 6.17 -13.05 -12.72
C SER A 84 7.19 -14.20 -12.74
N THR A 85 7.48 -14.78 -11.58
CA THR A 85 8.38 -15.94 -11.44
C THR A 85 7.87 -17.15 -12.23
N THR A 86 6.55 -17.38 -12.21
CA THR A 86 5.93 -18.49 -12.95
C THR A 86 6.07 -18.29 -14.46
N VAL A 87 5.83 -17.07 -14.96
CA VAL A 87 5.97 -16.75 -16.38
C VAL A 87 7.44 -16.92 -16.83
N GLU A 88 8.39 -16.38 -16.08
CA GLU A 88 9.83 -16.53 -16.38
C GLU A 88 10.29 -17.99 -16.42
N SER A 89 9.80 -18.81 -15.48
CA SER A 89 10.08 -20.25 -15.44
C SER A 89 9.52 -20.99 -16.66
N LEU A 90 8.28 -20.67 -17.07
CA LEU A 90 7.66 -21.25 -18.26
C LEU A 90 8.39 -20.85 -19.54
N ASP A 91 8.81 -19.59 -19.66
CA ASP A 91 9.56 -19.10 -20.82
C ASP A 91 10.92 -19.81 -20.93
N THR A 92 11.60 -20.00 -19.81
CA THR A 92 12.86 -20.76 -19.74
C THR A 92 12.66 -22.22 -20.17
N ALA A 93 11.67 -22.90 -19.58
CA ALA A 93 11.37 -24.29 -19.91
C ALA A 93 11.00 -24.48 -21.40
N TRP A 94 10.28 -23.52 -21.99
CA TRP A 94 9.96 -23.54 -23.41
C TRP A 94 11.17 -23.29 -24.30
N ALA A 95 12.07 -22.39 -23.91
CA ALA A 95 13.31 -22.14 -24.63
C ALA A 95 14.20 -23.40 -24.65
N ASP A 96 14.35 -24.07 -23.51
CA ASP A 96 15.12 -25.30 -23.37
C ASP A 96 14.52 -26.44 -24.20
N THR A 97 13.20 -26.63 -24.11
CA THR A 97 12.49 -27.63 -24.91
C THR A 97 12.71 -27.40 -26.40
N ARG A 98 12.61 -26.15 -26.86
CA ARG A 98 12.84 -25.79 -28.27
C ARG A 98 14.28 -26.05 -28.70
N ALA A 99 15.25 -25.75 -27.84
CA ALA A 99 16.67 -26.00 -28.11
C ALA A 99 16.98 -27.50 -28.22
N SER A 100 16.32 -28.34 -27.41
CA SER A 100 16.49 -29.81 -27.48
C SER A 100 15.89 -30.48 -28.71
N LEU A 101 15.00 -29.79 -29.43
CA LEU A 101 14.35 -30.28 -30.64
C LEU A 101 15.05 -29.82 -31.94
N ALA A 102 16.06 -28.95 -31.82
CA ALA A 102 16.86 -28.42 -32.93
C ALA A 102 18.20 -29.18 -33.05
#